data_AF-A0A529Y9P7-F1
#
_entry.id   AF-A0A529Y9P7-F1
#
_cell.length_a   1.000
_cell.length_b   1.000
_cell.length_c   1.000
_cell.angle_alpha   90.00
_cell.angle_beta   90.00
_cell.angle_gamma   90.00
#
_symmetry.space_group_name_H-M   'P 1'
#
loop_
_entity.id
_entity.type
_entity.pdbx_description
1 polymer ?
#
loop_
_entity_poly.entity_id
_entity_poly.type
_entity_poly.pdbx_seq_one_letter_code
_entity_poly.pdbx_strand_id
1 'polypeptide(L)'
;EEVLRLMPDERIYRRPAAEAVRSFLMLRFGLHLGLRQKNLRQLMVCERGRLPRSERQLADMKRGELRWSEREKGWEVLIPSVAFKNSNSSYFGSKPFRLILPNLGGLYEYIEAYIDRHRKVLLGGAQDPGTFFIKTVKATSRDAAYDQNTFYEAWRLTIQRYGIYNPYTQRGAIPGLLPHGPHNVRDVLATHILKQTGSYEQASYAIQDTPDMVAHHYGRFLPQDKAALAARILNQVWQAA
;
A
#
# COMPACT_ATOMS: atom_id res chain seq x y z
N GLU A 1 7.10 0.79 -11.42
CA GLU A 1 8.02 0.75 -12.58
C GLU A 1 9.49 0.63 -12.20
N GLU A 2 10.13 1.62 -11.56
CA GLU A 2 11.59 1.60 -11.32
C GLU A 2 12.11 0.34 -10.60
N VAL A 3 11.36 -0.16 -9.60
CA VAL A 3 11.69 -1.42 -8.91
C VAL A 3 11.77 -2.61 -9.87
N LEU A 4 10.82 -2.69 -10.82
CA LEU A 4 10.75 -3.77 -11.80
C LEU A 4 11.82 -3.61 -12.88
N ARG A 5 12.07 -2.37 -13.32
CA ARG A 5 13.14 -2.04 -14.28
C ARG A 5 14.52 -2.47 -13.79
N LEU A 6 14.75 -2.35 -12.48
CA LEU A 6 16.01 -2.71 -11.82
C LEU A 6 15.97 -4.10 -11.16
N MET A 7 14.90 -4.86 -11.35
CA MET A 7 14.76 -6.20 -10.79
C MET A 7 15.80 -7.13 -11.42
N PRO A 8 16.60 -7.85 -10.62
CA PRO A 8 17.53 -8.85 -11.14
C PRO A 8 16.80 -9.99 -11.86
N ASP A 9 17.45 -10.63 -12.83
CA ASP A 9 16.91 -11.82 -13.48
C ASP A 9 16.66 -12.91 -12.44
N GLU A 10 15.40 -13.29 -12.28
CA GLU A 10 14.95 -14.30 -11.32
C GLU A 10 15.63 -15.66 -11.54
N ARG A 11 15.98 -16.02 -12.78
CA ARG A 11 16.60 -17.30 -13.12
C ARG A 11 17.99 -17.45 -12.50
N ILE A 12 18.72 -16.34 -12.41
CA ILE A 12 20.08 -16.27 -11.90
C ILE A 12 20.09 -15.85 -10.42
N TYR A 13 19.30 -14.83 -10.08
CA TYR A 13 19.28 -14.18 -8.77
C TYR A 13 17.91 -14.27 -8.11
N ARG A 14 17.46 -15.50 -7.81
CA ARG A 14 16.13 -15.80 -7.23
C ARG A 14 15.77 -14.95 -6.00
N ARG A 15 16.69 -14.86 -5.03
CA ARG A 15 16.44 -14.12 -3.78
C ARG A 15 16.37 -12.60 -4.02
N PRO A 16 17.35 -11.95 -4.67
CA PRO A 16 17.24 -10.53 -5.02
C PRO A 16 15.98 -10.19 -5.83
N ALA A 17 15.58 -11.04 -6.78
CA ALA A 17 14.33 -10.86 -7.52
C ALA A 17 13.10 -10.94 -6.60
N ALA A 18 13.04 -11.93 -5.71
CA ALA A 18 11.98 -12.05 -4.71
C ALA A 18 11.90 -10.82 -3.78
N GLU A 19 13.03 -10.26 -3.38
CA GLU A 19 13.08 -9.03 -2.58
C GLU A 19 12.58 -7.81 -3.37
N ALA A 20 12.93 -7.70 -4.65
CA ALA A 20 12.43 -6.64 -5.53
C ALA A 20 10.92 -6.73 -5.74
N VAL A 21 10.36 -7.93 -5.99
CA VAL A 21 8.91 -8.13 -6.09
C VAL A 21 8.20 -7.77 -4.78
N ARG A 22 8.73 -8.18 -3.62
CA ARG A 22 8.20 -7.76 -2.31
C ARG A 22 8.19 -6.23 -2.17
N SER A 23 9.28 -5.56 -2.52
CA SER A 23 9.40 -4.10 -2.49
C SER A 23 8.41 -3.41 -3.43
N PHE A 24 8.23 -3.92 -4.65
CA PHE A 24 7.25 -3.42 -5.61
C PHE A 24 5.83 -3.53 -5.03
N LEU A 25 5.45 -4.71 -4.54
CA LEU A 25 4.13 -4.96 -3.97
C LEU A 25 3.88 -4.09 -2.73
N MET A 26 4.90 -3.90 -1.88
CA MET A 26 4.80 -3.05 -0.69
C MET A 26 4.41 -1.62 -1.05
N LEU A 27 5.06 -1.03 -2.07
CA LEU A 27 4.72 0.31 -2.56
C LEU A 27 3.35 0.33 -3.25
N ARG A 28 3.04 -0.65 -4.12
CA ARG A 28 1.75 -0.71 -4.84
C ARG A 28 0.57 -0.83 -3.88
N PHE A 29 0.68 -1.68 -2.86
CA PHE A 29 -0.36 -1.84 -1.85
C PHE A 29 -0.52 -0.56 -1.02
N GLY A 30 0.58 0.07 -0.63
CA GLY A 30 0.51 1.34 0.11
C GLY A 30 -0.16 2.45 -0.70
N LEU A 31 0.10 2.54 -2.00
CA LEU A 31 -0.50 3.53 -2.90
C LEU A 31 -1.98 3.25 -3.20
N HIS A 32 -2.36 2.00 -3.44
CA HIS A 32 -3.75 1.65 -3.80
C HIS A 32 -4.69 1.58 -2.61
N LEU A 33 -4.19 1.12 -1.47
CA LEU A 33 -5.03 0.91 -0.29
C LEU A 33 -5.01 2.10 0.66
N GLY A 34 -3.96 2.92 0.61
CA GLY A 34 -3.76 4.03 1.54
C GLY A 34 -3.71 3.58 3.01
N LEU A 35 -3.46 2.30 3.29
CA LEU A 35 -3.56 1.74 4.64
C LEU A 35 -2.44 2.24 5.57
N ARG A 36 -2.73 2.29 6.87
CA ARG A 36 -1.70 2.52 7.89
C ARG A 36 -0.69 1.35 7.89
N GLN A 37 0.55 1.66 8.28
CA GLN A 37 1.65 0.70 8.36
C GLN A 37 1.27 -0.60 9.08
N LYS A 38 0.57 -0.51 10.23
CA LYS A 38 0.12 -1.67 11.01
C LYS A 38 -0.72 -2.62 10.16
N ASN A 39 -1.69 -2.07 9.42
CA ASN A 39 -2.64 -2.85 8.63
C ASN A 39 -1.94 -3.53 7.44
N LEU A 40 -1.03 -2.83 6.76
CA LEU A 40 -0.22 -3.42 5.68
C LEU A 40 0.68 -4.54 6.20
N ARG A 41 1.38 -4.30 7.30
CA ARG A 41 2.31 -5.27 7.91
C ARG A 41 1.61 -6.54 8.36
N GLN A 42 0.41 -6.40 8.95
CA GLN A 42 -0.35 -7.50 9.55
C GLN A 42 -1.37 -8.12 8.60
N LEU A 43 -1.43 -7.67 7.34
CA LEU A 43 -2.32 -8.21 6.33
C LEU A 43 -2.01 -9.70 6.14
N MET A 44 -2.97 -10.56 6.38
CA MET A 44 -2.87 -12.01 6.13
C MET A 44 -3.02 -12.29 4.64
N VAL A 45 -2.61 -13.48 4.19
CA VAL A 45 -2.87 -13.94 2.83
C VAL A 45 -3.66 -15.25 2.83
N CYS A 46 -4.62 -15.35 1.91
CA CYS A 46 -5.30 -16.56 1.52
C CYS A 46 -5.02 -16.82 0.04
N GLU A 47 -4.42 -17.96 -0.26
CA GLU A 47 -4.13 -18.37 -1.64
C GLU A 47 -5.42 -18.56 -2.42
N ARG A 48 -5.38 -18.29 -3.73
CA ARG A 48 -6.52 -18.53 -4.60
C ARG A 48 -6.92 -20.02 -4.56
N GLY A 49 -8.23 -20.28 -4.50
CA GLY A 49 -8.79 -21.63 -4.38
C GLY A 49 -8.79 -22.19 -2.94
N ARG A 50 -8.23 -21.49 -1.96
CA ARG A 50 -8.41 -21.81 -0.53
C ARG A 50 -9.63 -21.08 0.03
N LEU A 51 -10.22 -21.66 1.07
CA LEU A 51 -11.29 -20.99 1.82
C LEU A 51 -10.70 -19.84 2.63
N PRO A 52 -11.14 -18.58 2.40
CA PRO A 52 -10.69 -17.43 3.16
C PRO A 52 -11.21 -17.47 4.59
N ARG A 53 -10.57 -16.70 5.47
CA ARG A 53 -11.06 -16.52 6.84
C ARG A 53 -12.39 -15.77 6.82
N SER A 54 -13.29 -16.14 7.73
CA SER A 54 -14.51 -15.37 7.96
C SER A 54 -14.19 -13.99 8.54
N GLU A 55 -15.07 -13.03 8.31
CA GLU A 55 -14.92 -11.69 8.88
C GLU A 55 -14.81 -11.72 10.41
N ARG A 56 -15.55 -12.63 11.08
CA ARG A 56 -15.47 -12.83 12.53
C ARG A 56 -14.07 -13.26 12.98
N GLN A 57 -13.50 -14.27 12.32
CA GLN A 57 -12.12 -14.71 12.63
C GLN A 57 -11.11 -13.57 12.45
N LEU A 58 -11.26 -12.78 11.39
CA LEU A 58 -10.40 -11.61 11.14
C LEU A 58 -10.59 -10.52 12.20
N ALA A 59 -11.82 -10.31 12.66
CA ALA A 59 -12.14 -9.34 13.71
C ALA A 59 -11.54 -9.76 15.06
N ASP A 60 -11.65 -11.04 15.43
CA ASP A 60 -11.05 -11.61 16.64
C ASP A 60 -9.52 -11.43 16.63
N MET A 61 -8.89 -11.63 15.46
CA MET A 61 -7.45 -11.41 15.26
C MET A 61 -7.07 -9.92 15.14
N LYS A 62 -8.04 -9.03 14.91
CA LYS A 62 -7.85 -7.61 14.53
C LYS A 62 -6.89 -7.45 13.34
N ARG A 63 -7.06 -8.28 12.30
CA ARG A 63 -6.24 -8.29 11.08
C ARG A 63 -7.09 -8.32 9.82
N GLY A 64 -6.52 -7.86 8.72
CA GLY A 64 -7.10 -8.02 7.39
C GLY A 64 -6.58 -9.25 6.66
N GLU A 65 -7.16 -9.54 5.50
CA GLU A 65 -6.73 -10.62 4.61
C GLU A 65 -6.78 -10.17 3.14
N LEU A 66 -5.73 -10.51 2.40
CA LEU A 66 -5.71 -10.54 0.93
C LEU A 66 -6.26 -11.89 0.48
N ARG A 67 -7.29 -11.89 -0.37
CA ARG A 67 -7.97 -13.10 -0.84
C ARG A 67 -8.51 -12.91 -2.25
N TRP A 68 -8.72 -14.01 -2.97
CA TRP A 68 -9.39 -13.96 -4.27
C TRP A 68 -10.90 -13.82 -4.10
N SER A 69 -11.52 -12.87 -4.81
CA SER A 69 -12.97 -12.71 -4.90
C SER A 69 -13.45 -13.36 -6.19
N GLU A 70 -14.18 -14.48 -6.09
CA GLU A 70 -14.78 -15.13 -7.27
C GLU A 70 -15.85 -14.26 -7.93
N ARG A 71 -16.59 -13.47 -7.13
CA ARG A 71 -17.64 -12.58 -7.62
C ARG A 71 -17.07 -11.46 -8.49
N GLU A 72 -16.02 -10.80 -7.99
CA GLU A 72 -15.42 -9.63 -8.66
C GLU A 72 -14.24 -10.03 -9.57
N LYS A 73 -13.90 -11.33 -9.63
CA LYS A 73 -12.77 -11.89 -10.38
C LYS A 73 -11.46 -11.15 -10.12
N GLY A 74 -11.17 -10.88 -8.85
CA GLY A 74 -10.02 -10.06 -8.47
C GLY A 74 -9.51 -10.25 -7.06
N TRP A 75 -8.29 -9.80 -6.82
CA TRP A 75 -7.66 -9.80 -5.50
C TRP A 75 -8.31 -8.74 -4.61
N GLU A 76 -9.01 -9.21 -3.58
CA GLU A 76 -9.69 -8.40 -2.57
C GLU A 76 -8.83 -8.26 -1.31
N VAL A 77 -8.78 -7.03 -0.78
CA VAL A 77 -8.36 -6.79 0.60
C VAL A 77 -9.62 -6.56 1.45
N LEU A 78 -9.88 -7.47 2.40
CA LEU A 78 -10.90 -7.28 3.43
C LEU A 78 -10.23 -7.02 4.77
N ILE A 79 -10.66 -5.95 5.46
CA ILE A 79 -10.21 -5.63 6.81
C ILE A 79 -11.41 -5.25 7.67
N PRO A 80 -11.69 -5.97 8.77
CA PRO A 80 -12.77 -5.60 9.68
C PRO A 80 -12.48 -4.23 10.32
N SER A 81 -13.52 -3.43 10.53
CA SER A 81 -13.39 -2.07 11.08
C SER A 81 -12.60 -2.04 12.39
N VAL A 82 -12.79 -3.04 13.26
CA VAL A 82 -12.12 -3.18 14.57
C VAL A 82 -10.59 -3.31 14.50
N ALA A 83 -10.04 -3.63 13.32
CA ALA A 83 -8.60 -3.66 13.09
C ALA A 83 -8.00 -2.25 12.95
N PHE A 84 -8.83 -1.26 12.59
CA PHE A 84 -8.41 0.13 12.44
C PHE A 84 -8.45 0.87 13.78
N LYS A 85 -7.48 1.78 13.97
CA LYS A 85 -7.42 2.66 15.16
C LYS A 85 -8.67 3.54 15.31
N ASN A 86 -9.29 3.93 14.20
CA ASN A 86 -10.48 4.76 14.12
C ASN A 86 -11.73 3.94 13.78
N SER A 87 -11.83 2.71 14.28
CA SER A 87 -12.97 1.80 14.06
C SER A 87 -14.32 2.44 14.39
N ASN A 88 -14.34 3.34 15.38
CA ASN A 88 -15.56 3.99 15.89
C ASN A 88 -15.88 5.30 15.14
N SER A 89 -15.10 5.66 14.13
CA SER A 89 -15.39 6.84 13.31
C SER A 89 -16.54 6.59 12.35
N SER A 90 -17.19 7.69 11.92
CA SER A 90 -18.28 7.67 10.94
C SER A 90 -17.88 7.02 9.61
N TYR A 91 -16.59 7.01 9.26
CA TYR A 91 -16.07 6.37 8.04
C TYR A 91 -16.48 4.90 7.94
N PHE A 92 -16.36 4.13 9.03
CA PHE A 92 -16.63 2.69 8.97
C PHE A 92 -18.11 2.37 9.14
N GLY A 93 -18.85 3.11 9.98
CA GLY A 93 -20.25 2.79 10.28
C GLY A 93 -20.46 1.31 10.65
N SER A 94 -19.50 0.72 11.38
CA SER A 94 -19.44 -0.71 11.73
C SER A 94 -19.29 -1.70 10.57
N LYS A 95 -19.02 -1.24 9.34
CA LYS A 95 -18.76 -2.08 8.17
C LYS A 95 -17.25 -2.32 7.95
N PRO A 96 -16.85 -3.47 7.40
CA PRO A 96 -15.46 -3.73 7.05
C PRO A 96 -15.00 -2.85 5.87
N PHE A 97 -13.70 -2.58 5.81
CA PHE A 97 -13.06 -2.10 4.60
C PHE A 97 -12.96 -3.25 3.59
N ARG A 98 -13.40 -3.01 2.35
CA ARG A 98 -13.25 -3.94 1.22
C ARG A 98 -12.78 -3.17 0.00
N LEU A 99 -11.72 -3.65 -0.65
CA LEU A 99 -11.24 -3.08 -1.90
C LEU A 99 -10.74 -4.18 -2.82
N ILE A 100 -11.23 -4.20 -4.07
CA ILE A 100 -10.65 -5.01 -5.15
C ILE A 100 -9.45 -4.25 -5.70
N LEU A 101 -8.27 -4.84 -5.60
CA LEU A 101 -7.04 -4.25 -6.13
C LEU A 101 -7.15 -4.13 -7.66
N PRO A 102 -6.78 -2.98 -8.25
CA PRO A 102 -6.83 -2.83 -9.69
C PRO A 102 -5.71 -3.64 -10.36
N ASN A 103 -6.02 -4.40 -11.40
CA ASN A 103 -4.99 -5.13 -12.15
C ASN A 103 -4.25 -4.20 -13.13
N LEU A 104 -3.48 -3.25 -12.59
CA LEU A 104 -2.69 -2.29 -13.35
C LEU A 104 -1.20 -2.62 -13.24
N GLY A 105 -0.48 -2.57 -14.35
CA GLY A 105 0.98 -2.80 -14.38
C GLY A 105 1.38 -4.20 -13.95
N GLY A 106 0.57 -5.21 -14.32
CA GLY A 106 0.83 -6.62 -14.00
C GLY A 106 0.66 -6.96 -12.52
N LEU A 107 -0.14 -6.20 -11.76
CA LEU A 107 -0.22 -6.34 -10.30
C LEU A 107 -0.60 -7.76 -9.88
N TYR A 108 -1.55 -8.39 -10.58
CA TYR A 108 -2.03 -9.72 -10.21
C TYR A 108 -0.96 -10.77 -10.45
N GLU A 109 -0.23 -10.69 -11.55
CA GLU A 109 0.87 -11.56 -11.89
C GLU A 109 1.97 -11.50 -10.83
N TYR A 110 2.29 -10.30 -10.32
CA TYR A 110 3.25 -10.14 -9.24
C TYR A 110 2.73 -10.63 -7.89
N ILE A 111 1.43 -10.47 -7.59
CA ILE A 111 0.82 -11.03 -6.37
C ILE A 111 0.92 -12.56 -6.41
N GLU A 112 0.47 -13.18 -7.50
CA GLU A 112 0.49 -14.64 -7.67
C GLU A 112 1.92 -15.17 -7.62
N ALA A 113 2.84 -14.56 -8.38
CA ALA A 113 4.27 -14.91 -8.34
C ALA A 113 4.85 -14.82 -6.93
N TYR A 114 4.45 -13.79 -6.20
CA TYR A 114 4.96 -13.58 -4.85
C TYR A 114 4.46 -14.65 -3.90
N ILE A 115 3.16 -14.95 -3.93
CA ILE A 115 2.51 -15.98 -3.12
C ILE A 115 3.09 -17.36 -3.43
N ASP A 116 3.12 -17.74 -4.71
CA ASP A 116 3.48 -19.09 -5.17
C ASP A 116 4.96 -19.43 -4.92
N ARG A 117 5.88 -18.55 -5.34
CA ARG A 117 7.31 -18.90 -5.39
C ARG A 117 8.23 -17.96 -4.62
N HIS A 118 8.03 -16.64 -4.67
CA HIS A 118 8.99 -15.73 -4.04
C HIS A 118 8.97 -15.82 -2.51
N ARG A 119 7.79 -15.98 -1.89
CA ARG A 119 7.70 -16.18 -0.44
C ARG A 119 8.54 -17.36 0.03
N LYS A 120 8.45 -18.50 -0.66
CA LYS A 120 9.24 -19.70 -0.35
C LYS A 120 10.76 -19.41 -0.38
N VAL A 121 11.22 -18.63 -1.36
CA VAL A 121 12.63 -18.20 -1.47
C VAL A 121 13.04 -17.30 -0.30
N LEU A 122 12.16 -16.39 0.14
CA LEU A 122 12.42 -15.49 1.25
C LEU A 122 12.40 -16.20 2.62
N LEU A 123 11.53 -17.19 2.79
CA LEU A 123 11.44 -18.01 4.02
C LEU A 123 12.66 -18.91 4.19
N GLY A 124 13.20 -19.46 3.09
CA GLY A 124 14.37 -20.34 3.16
C GLY A 124 14.18 -21.54 4.08
N GLY A 125 12.96 -22.06 4.19
CA GLY A 125 12.60 -23.19 5.06
C GLY A 125 12.12 -22.81 6.47
N ALA A 126 12.09 -21.53 6.83
CA ALA A 126 11.46 -21.09 8.08
C ALA A 126 9.92 -21.22 8.04
N GLN A 127 9.31 -21.23 9.22
CA GLN A 127 7.86 -21.25 9.36
C GLN A 127 7.23 -19.99 8.74
N ASP A 128 6.19 -20.18 7.93
CA ASP A 128 5.45 -19.06 7.34
C ASP A 128 4.52 -18.43 8.41
N PRO A 129 4.64 -17.11 8.69
CA PRO A 129 3.76 -16.42 9.64
C PRO A 129 2.33 -16.18 9.12
N GLY A 130 2.05 -16.45 7.85
CA GLY A 130 0.77 -16.25 7.18
C GLY A 130 0.46 -14.78 6.80
N THR A 131 1.31 -13.83 7.17
CA THR A 131 1.21 -12.43 6.72
C THR A 131 1.68 -12.31 5.28
N PHE A 132 1.06 -11.44 4.48
CA PHE A 132 1.39 -11.21 3.08
C PHE A 132 2.83 -10.71 2.92
N PHE A 133 3.26 -9.68 3.66
CA PHE A 133 4.65 -9.25 3.63
C PHE A 133 5.50 -10.05 4.64
N ILE A 134 6.64 -10.58 4.18
CA ILE A 134 7.59 -11.32 5.02
C ILE A 134 9.02 -10.82 4.80
N LYS A 135 9.82 -10.90 5.87
CA LYS A 135 11.26 -10.62 5.83
C LYS A 135 11.98 -11.72 5.04
N THR A 136 13.14 -11.37 4.52
CA THR A 136 14.09 -12.37 4.05
C THR A 136 14.74 -12.99 5.29
N VAL A 137 14.53 -14.28 5.50
CA VAL A 137 15.14 -15.01 6.62
C VAL A 137 16.66 -15.11 6.41
N LYS A 138 17.40 -14.83 7.47
CA LYS A 138 18.87 -14.90 7.49
C LYS A 138 19.32 -16.01 8.44
N ALA A 139 20.57 -16.44 8.31
CA ALA A 139 21.13 -17.46 9.22
C ALA A 139 21.01 -17.07 10.71
N THR A 140 21.07 -15.77 11.00
CA THR A 140 21.01 -15.21 12.36
C THR A 140 19.60 -14.84 12.85
N SER A 141 18.56 -14.95 12.01
CA SER A 141 17.19 -14.60 12.39
C SER A 141 16.18 -15.46 11.64
N ARG A 142 15.46 -16.30 12.38
CA ARG A 142 14.44 -17.24 11.85
C ARG A 142 13.03 -16.67 11.80
N ASP A 143 12.77 -15.55 12.45
CA ASP A 143 11.46 -14.92 12.42
C ASP A 143 11.28 -14.19 11.08
N ALA A 144 10.34 -14.64 10.27
CA ALA A 144 10.01 -14.05 8.98
C ALA A 144 8.97 -12.91 9.08
N ALA A 145 8.31 -12.71 10.23
CA ALA A 145 7.29 -11.68 10.39
C ALA A 145 7.92 -10.29 10.54
N TYR A 146 7.33 -9.29 9.88
CA TYR A 146 7.70 -7.91 10.14
C TYR A 146 7.11 -7.43 11.47
N ASP A 147 7.89 -6.64 12.21
CA ASP A 147 7.44 -5.78 13.31
C ASP A 147 7.31 -4.32 12.84
N GLN A 148 7.11 -3.36 13.76
CA GLN A 148 7.00 -1.95 13.39
C GLN A 148 8.29 -1.39 12.78
N ASN A 149 9.42 -1.65 13.42
CA ASN A 149 10.70 -1.07 13.05
C ASN A 149 11.22 -1.69 11.75
N THR A 150 11.21 -3.01 11.65
CA THR A 150 11.67 -3.76 10.47
C THR A 150 10.83 -3.49 9.23
N PHE A 151 9.51 -3.27 9.37
CA PHE A 151 8.67 -2.89 8.22
C PHE A 151 8.94 -1.45 7.79
N TYR A 152 9.09 -0.52 8.75
CA TYR A 152 9.47 0.87 8.46
C TYR A 152 10.81 0.92 7.72
N GLU A 153 11.81 0.18 8.19
CA GLU A 153 13.12 0.13 7.55
C GLU A 153 13.07 -0.53 6.18
N ALA A 154 12.32 -1.62 6.00
CA ALA A 154 12.14 -2.23 4.68
C ALA A 154 11.51 -1.27 3.67
N TRP A 155 10.53 -0.47 4.11
CA TRP A 155 9.95 0.58 3.30
C TRP A 155 10.98 1.67 2.97
N ARG A 156 11.66 2.22 3.99
CA ARG A 156 12.65 3.27 3.83
C ARG A 156 13.78 2.86 2.89
N LEU A 157 14.30 1.64 3.03
CA LEU A 157 15.32 1.07 2.15
C LEU A 157 14.81 0.90 0.70
N THR A 158 13.53 0.54 0.54
CA THR A 158 12.89 0.48 -0.78
C THR A 158 12.86 1.87 -1.43
N ILE A 159 12.48 2.91 -0.68
CA ILE A 159 12.51 4.30 -1.15
C ILE A 159 13.93 4.75 -1.47
N GLN A 160 14.91 4.46 -0.60
CA GLN A 160 16.30 4.82 -0.85
C GLN A 160 16.86 4.16 -2.11
N ARG A 161 16.54 2.89 -2.34
CA ARG A 161 17.08 2.14 -3.48
C ARG A 161 16.42 2.50 -4.81
N TYR A 162 15.11 2.72 -4.82
CA TYR A 162 14.34 2.85 -6.06
C TYR A 162 13.57 4.16 -6.19
N GLY A 163 13.28 4.84 -5.09
CA GLY A 163 12.55 6.11 -5.10
C GLY A 163 13.45 7.31 -5.37
N ILE A 164 14.57 7.40 -4.65
CA ILE A 164 15.45 8.58 -4.68
C ILE A 164 16.29 8.56 -5.97
N TYR A 165 16.09 9.55 -6.82
CA TYR A 165 16.88 9.69 -8.04
C TYR A 165 18.32 10.12 -7.74
N ASN A 166 19.28 9.40 -8.32
CA ASN A 166 20.70 9.68 -8.28
C ASN A 166 21.19 10.13 -9.67
N PRO A 167 21.63 11.40 -9.84
CA PRO A 167 22.03 11.93 -11.14
C PRO A 167 23.28 11.27 -11.72
N TYR A 168 24.16 10.71 -10.89
CA TYR A 168 25.40 10.07 -11.33
C TYR A 168 25.17 8.66 -11.90
N THR A 169 24.14 7.95 -11.40
CA THR A 169 23.82 6.60 -11.87
C THR A 169 22.59 6.56 -12.77
N GLN A 170 21.84 7.66 -12.87
CA GLN A 170 20.55 7.77 -13.55
C GLN A 170 19.53 6.71 -13.07
N ARG A 171 19.64 6.32 -11.79
CA ARG A 171 18.74 5.37 -11.13
C ARG A 171 17.89 6.10 -10.10
N GLY A 172 16.72 5.52 -9.80
CA GLY A 172 15.72 6.08 -8.91
C GLY A 172 14.66 6.85 -9.67
N ALA A 173 13.47 6.97 -9.07
CA ALA A 173 12.28 7.45 -9.78
C ALA A 173 12.05 8.97 -9.68
N ILE A 174 12.42 9.60 -8.56
CA ILE A 174 11.97 10.95 -8.22
C ILE A 174 13.15 11.84 -7.78
N PRO A 175 13.50 12.88 -8.56
CA PRO A 175 14.45 13.91 -8.15
C PRO A 175 14.03 14.62 -6.86
N GLY A 176 14.97 14.78 -5.93
CA GLY A 176 14.75 15.48 -4.66
C GLY A 176 13.92 14.71 -3.63
N LEU A 177 13.50 13.47 -3.91
CA LEU A 177 12.84 12.64 -2.91
C LEU A 177 13.79 12.30 -1.77
N LEU A 178 13.32 12.41 -0.53
CA LEU A 178 14.06 12.02 0.66
C LEU A 178 13.56 10.66 1.19
N PRO A 179 14.40 9.93 1.96
CA PRO A 179 13.96 8.69 2.60
C PRO A 179 12.75 8.96 3.51
N HIS A 180 11.71 8.13 3.40
CA HIS A 180 10.50 8.29 4.19
C HIS A 180 9.84 6.94 4.50
N GLY A 181 8.87 6.94 5.42
CA GLY A 181 8.12 5.75 5.79
C GLY A 181 6.78 5.62 5.05
N PRO A 182 5.99 4.57 5.38
CA PRO A 182 4.68 4.34 4.78
C PRO A 182 3.64 5.44 5.08
N HIS A 183 3.79 6.16 6.19
CA HIS A 183 2.84 7.21 6.59
C HIS A 183 2.81 8.36 5.57
N ASN A 184 3.97 8.76 5.05
CA ASN A 184 4.08 9.85 4.08
C ASN A 184 3.31 9.56 2.78
N VAL A 185 3.13 8.29 2.40
CA VAL A 185 2.28 7.96 1.24
C VAL A 185 0.83 8.30 1.50
N ARG A 186 0.34 8.10 2.72
CA ARG A 186 -1.03 8.51 3.08
C ARG A 186 -1.21 10.02 2.98
N ASP A 187 -0.22 10.78 3.45
CA ASP A 187 -0.24 12.25 3.36
C ASP A 187 -0.27 12.71 1.90
N VAL A 188 0.54 12.08 1.05
CA VAL A 188 0.54 12.34 -0.40
C VAL A 188 -0.79 11.99 -1.04
N LEU A 189 -1.38 10.82 -0.73
CA LEU A 189 -2.68 10.40 -1.29
C LEU A 189 -3.80 11.36 -0.91
N ALA A 190 -3.94 11.67 0.39
CA ALA A 190 -4.97 12.58 0.88
C ALA A 190 -4.82 13.97 0.26
N THR A 191 -3.60 14.52 0.27
CA THR A 191 -3.32 15.85 -0.30
C THR A 191 -3.52 15.87 -1.81
N HIS A 192 -3.09 14.83 -2.53
CA HIS A 192 -3.22 14.75 -3.98
C HIS A 192 -4.69 14.70 -4.40
N ILE A 193 -5.50 13.84 -3.77
CA ILE A 193 -6.93 13.75 -4.08
C ILE A 193 -7.61 15.07 -3.74
N LEU A 194 -7.32 15.66 -2.58
CA LEU A 194 -7.89 16.95 -2.20
C LEU A 194 -7.51 18.06 -3.19
N LYS A 195 -6.26 18.09 -3.69
CA LYS A 195 -5.83 19.04 -4.74
C LYS A 195 -6.55 18.83 -6.07
N GLN A 196 -6.88 17.59 -6.42
CA GLN A 196 -7.55 17.28 -7.69
C GLN A 196 -9.05 17.54 -7.63
N THR A 197 -9.69 17.22 -6.51
CA THR A 197 -11.15 17.16 -6.41
C THR A 197 -11.74 18.28 -5.57
N GLY A 198 -10.95 18.93 -4.71
CA GLY A 198 -11.42 19.89 -3.71
C GLY A 198 -12.26 19.26 -2.59
N SER A 199 -12.47 17.94 -2.59
CA SER A 199 -13.37 17.25 -1.67
C SER A 199 -12.63 16.59 -0.51
N TYR A 200 -12.88 17.10 0.71
CA TYR A 200 -12.39 16.49 1.95
C TYR A 200 -12.91 15.07 2.13
N GLU A 201 -14.13 14.80 1.69
CA GLU A 201 -14.75 13.48 1.78
C GLU A 201 -14.06 12.46 0.89
N GLN A 202 -13.83 12.78 -0.39
CA GLN A 202 -13.11 11.87 -1.28
C GLN A 202 -11.67 11.63 -0.81
N ALA A 203 -11.00 12.66 -0.30
CA ALA A 203 -9.67 12.54 0.29
C ALA A 203 -9.67 11.65 1.55
N SER A 204 -10.71 11.73 2.38
CA SER A 204 -10.83 10.92 3.60
C SER A 204 -11.03 9.44 3.28
N TYR A 205 -11.76 9.12 2.21
CA TYR A 205 -11.96 7.74 1.77
C TYR A 205 -10.66 7.04 1.37
N ALA A 206 -9.75 7.77 0.71
CA ALA A 206 -8.47 7.23 0.27
C ALA A 206 -7.54 6.80 1.41
N ILE A 207 -7.75 7.33 2.61
CA ILE A 207 -6.94 7.03 3.79
C ILE A 207 -7.74 6.41 4.93
N GLN A 208 -9.01 6.07 4.71
CA GLN A 208 -9.93 5.51 5.71
C GLN A 208 -10.00 6.39 6.97
N ASP A 209 -10.25 7.69 6.79
CA ASP A 209 -10.38 8.68 7.86
C ASP A 209 -11.63 9.55 7.67
N THR A 210 -11.88 10.49 8.57
CA THR A 210 -13.02 11.41 8.46
C THR A 210 -12.66 12.70 7.70
N PRO A 211 -13.63 13.37 7.05
CA PRO A 211 -13.39 14.64 6.36
C PRO A 211 -12.79 15.70 7.30
N ASP A 212 -13.25 15.76 8.56
CA ASP A 212 -12.75 16.70 9.56
C ASP A 212 -11.25 16.48 9.84
N MET A 213 -10.82 15.23 10.00
CA MET A 213 -9.41 14.90 10.20
C MET A 213 -8.57 15.33 8.99
N VAL A 214 -9.10 15.19 7.78
CA VAL A 214 -8.42 15.64 6.56
C VAL A 214 -8.31 17.16 6.52
N ALA A 215 -9.37 17.90 6.86
CA ALA A 215 -9.35 19.34 6.91
C ALA A 215 -8.28 19.88 7.88
N HIS A 216 -8.17 19.25 9.07
CA HIS A 216 -7.22 19.68 10.10
C HIS A 216 -5.76 19.39 9.74
N HIS A 217 -5.47 18.25 9.10
CA HIS A 217 -4.11 17.77 8.90
C HIS A 217 -3.58 17.92 7.47
N TYR A 218 -4.45 17.92 6.46
CA TYR A 218 -4.07 17.85 5.04
C TYR A 218 -4.60 19.01 4.18
N GLY A 219 -5.43 19.89 4.73
CA GLY A 219 -5.98 21.08 4.05
C GLY A 219 -5.01 22.26 3.88
N ARG A 220 -3.69 22.07 4.07
CA ARG A 220 -2.70 23.15 3.98
C ARG A 220 -2.24 23.38 2.54
N PHE A 221 -3.00 24.21 1.83
CA PHE A 221 -2.68 24.66 0.47
C PHE A 221 -1.79 25.89 0.45
N LEU A 222 -0.84 25.94 -0.49
CA LEU A 222 -0.16 27.18 -0.83
C LEU A 222 -1.16 28.17 -1.46
N PRO A 223 -0.96 29.50 -1.33
CA PRO A 223 -1.83 30.49 -1.95
C PRO A 223 -2.09 30.26 -3.45
N GLN A 224 -1.07 29.81 -4.19
CA GLN A 224 -1.16 29.50 -5.61
C GLN A 224 -2.07 28.29 -5.89
N ASP A 225 -2.01 27.25 -5.06
CA ASP A 225 -2.89 26.08 -5.18
C ASP A 225 -4.36 26.49 -5.02
N LYS A 226 -4.64 27.38 -4.06
CA LYS A 226 -6.01 27.88 -3.80
C LYS A 226 -6.54 28.68 -4.99
N ALA A 227 -5.72 29.58 -5.53
CA ALA A 227 -6.08 30.38 -6.70
C ALA A 227 -6.33 29.50 -7.93
N ALA A 228 -5.49 28.49 -8.17
CA ALA A 228 -5.66 27.56 -9.28
C ALA A 228 -6.94 26.72 -9.17
N LEU A 229 -7.30 26.28 -7.95
CA LEU A 229 -8.55 25.54 -7.72
C LEU A 229 -9.78 26.43 -8.01
N ALA A 230 -9.77 27.67 -7.52
CA ALA A 230 -10.85 28.64 -7.78
C ALA A 230 -10.97 28.95 -9.27
N ALA A 231 -9.85 29.16 -9.96
CA ALA A 231 -9.82 29.45 -11.39
C ALA A 231 -10.42 28.30 -12.23
N ARG A 232 -10.17 27.03 -11.88
CA ARG A 232 -10.78 25.89 -12.60
C ARG A 232 -12.30 25.92 -12.54
N ILE A 233 -12.87 26.19 -11.37
CA ILE A 233 -14.33 26.25 -11.19
C ILE A 233 -14.91 27.41 -12.00
N LEU A 234 -14.29 28.59 -11.92
CA LEU A 234 -14.72 29.76 -12.69
C LEU A 234 -14.66 29.49 -14.21
N ASN A 235 -13.60 28.84 -14.69
CA ASN A 235 -13.46 28.51 -16.11
C ASN A 235 -14.54 27.53 -16.61
N GLN A 236 -14.97 26.57 -15.78
CA GLN A 236 -16.05 25.65 -16.15
C GLN A 236 -17.38 26.39 -16.31
N VAL A 237 -17.67 27.37 -15.46
CA VAL A 237 -18.87 28.22 -15.57
C VAL A 237 -18.83 29.02 -16.88
N TRP A 238 -17.67 29.58 -17.23
CA TRP A 238 -17.50 30.34 -18.46
C TRP A 238 -17.59 29.50 -19.74
N GLN A 239 -17.21 28.21 -19.69
CA GLN A 239 -17.32 27.31 -20.84
C GLN A 239 -18.74 26.77 -21.08
N ALA A 240 -19.58 26.81 -20.05
CA ALA A 240 -20.96 26.35 -20.11
C ALA A 240 -21.96 27.47 -20.44
N ALA A 241 -21.50 28.72 -20.55
CA ALA A 241 -22.25 29.90 -20.94
C ALA A 241 -22.03 30.23 -22.43
#